data_AF-A0A665WQ52-F1
#
_entry.id   AF-A0A665WQ52-F1
#
_cell.length_a   1.000
_cell.length_b   1.000
_cell.length_c   1.000
_cell.angle_alpha   90.00
_cell.angle_beta   90.00
_cell.angle_gamma   90.00
#
_symmetry.space_group_name_H-M   'P 1'
#
loop_
_entity.id
_entity.type
_entity.pdbx_description
1 polymer ?
#
loop_
_entity_poly.entity_id
_entity_poly.type
_entity_poly.pdbx_seq_one_letter_code
_entity_poly.pdbx_strand_id
1 'polypeptide(L)'
;MSAFALYQTFSSEGPPSAKKPSLQVVSKKKKKKENGVAVSKISTFKAQVRPEKKKRKKSSQRQESLKGTAEEQQQQEDEECGDGEALDALLADLAKVNNSRERASKLFQWLINPIPIKAFFRETWEKKPILVQRRNPDFYKGLFSTAEFDRVLREEDVQYGVNLDVTSYTNGKRETHNPPGRALPFTVWDFYERGCSLRMLNPQAFSSTVWNVLSILQEQFGSMAGANVYLTPPGTQGFAPHYDDIEAFVVQLEGKKHWRFSFWVFSPANFDQADIGKPILEVVLEAGDLLYFPRGFIHQGDCLPDAHSLHITISSYQKNSWGDLLEKVVPAALEIAMEEDVEFRQGLPLDYLTFMGIQNSDKDDTRRSKFLSRIETLMKKLVDYAPVDAAVDQKAKDFLHDCLPPVLTPEELASSVKGAPVRWERGRVMDVGGCITPQTQVRLLRAGCARLCSDGEGVHLYYTTDNSRVYHKEELKSFEINPEHTEAVEFLIHSYPTFVTVGSFPCDSAGDKVVLAELLFERGIIHTAELL
;
A
#
# COMPACT_ATOMS: atom_id res chain seq x y z
N MET A 1 32.72 19.40 13.25
CA MET A 1 31.26 19.38 13.07
C MET A 1 30.99 18.95 11.64
N SER A 2 30.16 17.93 11.43
CA SER A 2 29.84 17.41 10.08
C SER A 2 28.95 18.39 9.30
N ALA A 3 29.00 18.33 7.97
CA ALA A 3 28.07 19.04 7.09
C ALA A 3 26.60 18.61 7.33
N PHE A 4 26.38 17.40 7.84
CA PHE A 4 25.09 16.84 8.23
C PHE A 4 24.30 17.79 9.18
N ALA A 5 25.00 18.45 10.10
CA ALA A 5 24.41 19.37 11.08
C ALA A 5 23.87 20.68 10.47
N LEU A 6 24.14 20.97 9.20
CA LEU A 6 23.58 22.12 8.48
C LEU A 6 22.37 21.76 7.60
N TYR A 7 22.06 20.47 7.41
CA TYR A 7 20.93 20.02 6.59
C TYR A 7 19.64 19.83 7.40
N GLN A 8 19.75 19.38 8.65
CA GLN A 8 18.59 19.11 9.52
C GLN A 8 17.78 20.38 9.88
N THR A 9 18.35 21.57 9.76
CA THR A 9 17.70 22.85 10.11
C THR A 9 16.76 23.41 9.02
N PHE A 10 16.60 22.74 7.87
CA PHE A 10 15.84 23.27 6.72
C PHE A 10 14.63 22.45 6.26
N SER A 11 14.27 21.34 6.93
CA SER A 11 13.20 20.42 6.49
C SER A 11 11.94 20.43 7.40
N SER A 12 11.52 21.60 7.89
CA SER A 12 10.35 21.75 8.77
C SER A 12 9.23 22.68 8.28
N GLU A 13 9.36 23.30 7.10
CA GLU A 13 8.29 24.11 6.49
C GLU A 13 7.87 23.54 5.11
N GLY A 14 6.57 23.27 4.95
CA GLY A 14 5.99 22.84 3.68
C GLY A 14 5.86 24.00 2.66
N PRO A 15 5.83 23.72 1.35
CA PRO A 15 5.87 24.76 0.32
C PRO A 15 4.60 25.64 0.33
N PRO A 16 4.72 26.98 0.32
CA PRO A 16 3.58 27.89 0.29
C PRO A 16 2.85 27.84 -1.07
N SER A 17 1.52 28.05 -1.05
CA SER A 17 0.66 27.85 -2.22
C SER A 17 1.02 28.76 -3.41
N ALA A 18 1.28 28.17 -4.57
CA ALA A 18 1.68 28.88 -5.78
C ALA A 18 0.53 29.73 -6.38
N LYS A 19 0.68 31.06 -6.35
CA LYS A 19 -0.21 31.99 -7.07
C LYS A 19 0.12 31.96 -8.57
N LYS A 20 -0.86 31.61 -9.42
CA LYS A 20 -0.72 31.55 -10.89
C LYS A 20 -0.35 32.93 -11.48
N PRO A 21 0.74 33.06 -12.26
CA PRO A 21 0.99 34.25 -13.08
C PRO A 21 0.03 34.31 -14.29
N SER A 22 -0.43 35.51 -14.64
CA SER A 22 -1.30 35.72 -15.82
C SER A 22 -0.49 35.85 -17.11
N LEU A 23 -0.52 34.83 -17.98
CA LEU A 23 0.11 34.87 -19.30
C LEU A 23 -0.84 35.44 -20.37
N GLN A 24 -0.53 36.63 -20.89
CA GLN A 24 -1.20 37.19 -22.07
C GLN A 24 -0.55 36.65 -23.36
N VAL A 25 -1.33 35.97 -24.20
CA VAL A 25 -0.85 35.42 -25.48
C VAL A 25 -1.00 36.46 -26.60
N VAL A 26 0.12 37.06 -27.03
CA VAL A 26 0.13 38.00 -28.16
C VAL A 26 0.20 37.25 -29.49
N SER A 27 -0.92 37.19 -30.21
CA SER A 27 -1.00 36.53 -31.52
C SER A 27 -0.19 37.26 -32.61
N LYS A 28 0.58 36.52 -33.42
CA LYS A 28 1.22 37.05 -34.65
C LYS A 28 0.84 36.21 -35.88
N LYS A 29 -0.01 36.79 -36.74
CA LYS A 29 -0.38 36.24 -38.05
C LYS A 29 0.80 36.32 -39.04
N LYS A 30 0.98 35.29 -39.88
CA LYS A 30 1.60 35.42 -41.22
C LYS A 30 0.78 34.64 -42.25
N LYS A 31 0.92 35.01 -43.52
CA LYS A 31 -0.11 34.81 -44.57
C LYS A 31 0.11 33.56 -45.42
N LYS A 32 -1.00 32.93 -45.84
CA LYS A 32 -1.07 32.10 -47.06
C LYS A 32 -0.62 32.90 -48.29
N LYS A 33 -0.07 32.21 -49.29
CA LYS A 33 -0.05 32.61 -50.69
C LYS A 33 -0.13 31.36 -51.56
N GLU A 34 -0.92 31.41 -52.63
CA GLU A 34 -1.15 30.31 -53.58
C GLU A 34 -0.72 30.69 -55.00
N ASN A 35 -0.96 29.80 -55.98
CA ASN A 35 -0.54 29.79 -57.39
C ASN A 35 0.87 29.16 -57.64
N GLY A 36 1.06 28.21 -58.56
CA GLY A 36 0.09 27.36 -59.27
C GLY A 36 0.62 26.75 -60.60
N VAL A 37 0.29 25.46 -60.86
CA VAL A 37 0.36 24.73 -62.18
C VAL A 37 1.79 24.53 -62.76
N ALA A 38 2.30 23.34 -63.14
CA ALA A 38 1.80 22.47 -64.23
C ALA A 38 2.41 21.01 -64.29
N VAL A 39 1.53 20.03 -64.51
CA VAL A 39 1.57 18.92 -65.53
C VAL A 39 2.74 17.90 -65.65
N SER A 40 2.39 16.61 -65.46
CA SER A 40 2.99 15.36 -66.01
C SER A 40 4.33 14.83 -65.42
N LYS A 41 4.69 13.53 -65.51
CA LYS A 41 4.17 12.36 -66.27
C LYS A 41 3.96 11.10 -65.40
N ILE A 42 3.29 10.09 -65.96
CA ILE A 42 3.12 8.73 -65.42
C ILE A 42 4.27 7.82 -65.86
N SER A 43 4.77 6.95 -64.96
CA SER A 43 5.30 5.63 -65.32
C SER A 43 5.14 4.63 -64.17
N THR A 44 4.83 3.38 -64.51
CA THR A 44 4.79 2.22 -63.59
C THR A 44 6.17 1.56 -63.51
N PHE A 45 6.45 0.73 -62.48
CA PHE A 45 6.84 -0.68 -62.70
C PHE A 45 6.89 -1.54 -61.41
N LYS A 46 6.06 -2.58 -61.43
CA LYS A 46 6.07 -3.93 -60.79
C LYS A 46 7.09 -4.28 -59.68
N ALA A 47 6.58 -5.00 -58.68
CA ALA A 47 7.36 -5.90 -57.82
C ALA A 47 7.86 -7.18 -58.56
N GLN A 48 8.89 -7.83 -58.01
CA GLN A 48 9.35 -9.17 -58.39
C GLN A 48 9.67 -10.05 -57.18
N VAL A 49 9.44 -11.37 -57.33
CA VAL A 49 9.68 -12.46 -56.36
C VAL A 49 10.03 -13.74 -57.16
N ARG A 50 10.77 -14.71 -56.58
CA ARG A 50 11.00 -16.16 -56.97
C ARG A 50 12.43 -16.51 -57.42
N PRO A 51 12.81 -17.81 -57.59
CA PRO A 51 12.20 -19.11 -57.17
C PRO A 51 13.11 -19.82 -56.13
N GLU A 52 13.21 -21.13 -55.85
CA GLU A 52 12.45 -22.42 -55.97
C GLU A 52 12.50 -23.02 -54.51
N LYS A 53 11.70 -23.97 -53.97
CA LYS A 53 10.82 -25.07 -54.42
C LYS A 53 11.49 -26.41 -54.84
N LYS A 54 11.45 -27.41 -53.95
CA LYS A 54 10.89 -28.78 -54.17
C LYS A 54 10.85 -29.53 -52.83
N LYS A 55 9.70 -29.97 -52.27
CA LYS A 55 8.65 -30.93 -52.72
C LYS A 55 9.02 -32.42 -52.59
N ARG A 56 8.29 -33.11 -51.71
CA ARG A 56 7.59 -34.37 -52.06
C ARG A 56 6.20 -34.39 -51.38
N LYS A 57 5.29 -35.25 -51.87
CA LYS A 57 3.87 -35.36 -51.48
C LYS A 57 3.52 -36.83 -51.23
N LYS A 58 2.57 -37.09 -50.32
CA LYS A 58 1.35 -37.96 -50.42
C LYS A 58 0.75 -38.07 -49.00
N SER A 59 -0.51 -37.68 -48.72
CA SER A 59 -1.82 -38.26 -49.09
C SER A 59 -2.11 -39.60 -48.36
N SER A 60 -3.30 -39.87 -47.80
CA SER A 60 -4.55 -39.07 -47.69
C SER A 60 -5.59 -39.83 -46.84
N GLN A 61 -6.53 -39.09 -46.23
CA GLN A 61 -7.90 -39.50 -45.86
C GLN A 61 -8.11 -40.86 -45.14
N ARG A 62 -8.53 -40.77 -43.87
CA ARG A 62 -9.76 -41.45 -43.41
C ARG A 62 -10.59 -40.45 -42.60
N GLN A 63 -11.90 -40.66 -42.55
CA GLN A 63 -12.91 -39.71 -42.09
C GLN A 63 -13.91 -40.45 -41.17
N GLU A 64 -14.62 -39.70 -40.34
CA GLU A 64 -15.83 -40.11 -39.58
C GLU A 64 -15.72 -41.31 -38.61
N SER A 65 -15.50 -40.99 -37.34
CA SER A 65 -16.30 -41.48 -36.18
C SER A 65 -15.96 -40.60 -34.97
N LEU A 66 -16.68 -40.75 -33.84
CA LEU A 66 -16.53 -39.94 -32.62
C LEU A 66 -16.97 -38.47 -32.72
N LYS A 67 -18.22 -38.26 -33.17
CA LYS A 67 -19.10 -37.25 -32.56
C LYS A 67 -20.05 -37.98 -31.60
N GLY A 68 -20.33 -37.40 -30.43
CA GLY A 68 -21.24 -37.96 -29.42
C GLY A 68 -20.54 -38.61 -28.24
N THR A 69 -20.07 -37.78 -27.29
CA THR A 69 -19.77 -38.11 -25.87
C THR A 69 -19.26 -36.89 -25.06
N ALA A 70 -18.99 -35.74 -25.71
CA ALA A 70 -18.34 -34.59 -25.08
C ALA A 70 -19.28 -33.42 -24.68
N GLU A 71 -20.59 -33.52 -24.90
CA GLU A 71 -21.55 -32.41 -24.70
C GLU A 71 -22.51 -32.64 -23.51
N GLU A 72 -22.41 -33.78 -22.80
CA GLU A 72 -23.26 -34.15 -21.65
C GLU A 72 -22.52 -34.14 -20.29
N GLN A 73 -21.24 -33.73 -20.26
CA GLN A 73 -20.45 -33.57 -19.03
C GLN A 73 -20.00 -32.12 -18.79
N GLN A 74 -20.70 -31.14 -19.38
CA GLN A 74 -20.35 -29.71 -19.28
C GLN A 74 -21.58 -28.82 -19.01
N GLN A 75 -22.58 -29.37 -18.32
CA GLN A 75 -23.79 -28.68 -17.84
C GLN A 75 -24.13 -29.06 -16.38
N GLN A 76 -23.11 -29.37 -15.57
CA GLN A 76 -23.29 -29.79 -14.17
C GLN A 76 -22.23 -29.24 -13.20
N GLU A 77 -21.62 -28.10 -13.54
CA GLU A 77 -20.70 -27.32 -12.66
C GLU A 77 -21.08 -25.83 -12.55
N ASP A 78 -22.22 -25.40 -13.11
CA ASP A 78 -22.67 -23.98 -13.17
C ASP A 78 -23.74 -23.59 -12.12
N GLU A 79 -24.06 -24.47 -11.14
CA GLU A 79 -25.01 -24.20 -10.04
C GLU A 79 -24.45 -24.49 -8.62
N GLU A 80 -23.18 -24.19 -8.36
CA GLU A 80 -22.74 -23.85 -6.99
C GLU A 80 -22.18 -22.42 -6.93
N CYS A 81 -23.06 -21.47 -6.64
CA CYS A 81 -22.64 -20.16 -6.14
C CYS A 81 -22.12 -20.36 -4.70
N GLY A 82 -20.84 -20.75 -4.59
CA GLY A 82 -20.23 -21.18 -3.34
C GLY A 82 -20.45 -20.18 -2.21
N ASP A 83 -21.16 -20.62 -1.16
CA ASP A 83 -21.52 -19.79 -0.02
C ASP A 83 -20.25 -19.33 0.69
N GLY A 84 -19.98 -18.03 0.58
CA GLY A 84 -18.73 -17.44 1.03
C GLY A 84 -18.70 -17.36 2.54
N GLU A 85 -17.71 -18.00 3.17
CA GLU A 85 -17.52 -17.99 4.61
C GLU A 85 -17.65 -16.56 5.17
N ALA A 86 -18.61 -16.36 6.08
CA ALA A 86 -18.85 -15.05 6.69
C ALA A 86 -17.62 -14.57 7.46
N LEU A 87 -17.34 -13.26 7.43
CA LEU A 87 -16.10 -12.69 7.97
C LEU A 87 -15.85 -13.07 9.45
N ASP A 88 -16.88 -13.13 10.28
CA ASP A 88 -16.73 -13.51 11.70
C ASP A 88 -16.26 -14.96 11.88
N ALA A 89 -16.73 -15.88 11.01
CA ALA A 89 -16.28 -17.28 11.01
C ALA A 89 -14.83 -17.37 10.51
N LEU A 90 -14.53 -16.70 9.38
CA LEU A 90 -13.17 -16.61 8.85
C LEU A 90 -12.19 -16.05 9.89
N LEU A 91 -12.53 -14.97 10.59
CA LEU A 91 -11.67 -14.38 11.62
C LEU A 91 -11.48 -15.32 12.82
N ALA A 92 -12.49 -16.10 13.19
CA ALA A 92 -12.39 -17.13 14.22
C ALA A 92 -11.54 -18.34 13.78
N ASP A 93 -11.55 -18.72 12.50
CA ASP A 93 -10.71 -19.78 11.96
C ASP A 93 -9.27 -19.32 11.70
N LEU A 94 -9.08 -18.08 11.23
CA LEU A 94 -7.78 -17.40 11.19
C LEU A 94 -7.14 -17.34 12.58
N ALA A 95 -7.92 -17.10 13.64
CA ALA A 95 -7.39 -17.10 15.02
C ALA A 95 -6.82 -18.45 15.49
N LYS A 96 -7.10 -19.56 14.79
CA LYS A 96 -6.55 -20.91 15.02
C LYS A 96 -5.29 -21.20 14.18
N VAL A 97 -4.89 -20.27 13.30
CA VAL A 97 -3.72 -20.44 12.42
C VAL A 97 -2.51 -19.75 13.05
N ASN A 98 -1.55 -20.53 13.53
CA ASN A 98 -0.43 -20.01 14.32
C ASN A 98 0.51 -19.11 13.51
N ASN A 99 0.61 -19.28 12.19
CA ASN A 99 1.49 -18.51 11.31
C ASN A 99 0.80 -17.24 10.78
N SER A 100 1.30 -16.06 11.14
CA SER A 100 0.72 -14.78 10.73
C SER A 100 0.79 -14.50 9.23
N ARG A 101 1.86 -14.93 8.54
CA ARG A 101 1.96 -14.84 7.07
C ARG A 101 0.92 -15.73 6.38
N GLU A 102 0.56 -16.85 7.00
CA GLU A 102 -0.53 -17.71 6.52
C GLU A 102 -1.91 -17.10 6.79
N ARG A 103 -2.12 -16.46 7.96
CA ARG A 103 -3.33 -15.67 8.25
C ARG A 103 -3.53 -14.55 7.23
N ALA A 104 -2.47 -13.80 6.95
CA ALA A 104 -2.46 -12.71 5.97
C ALA A 104 -2.82 -13.19 4.55
N SER A 105 -2.22 -14.29 4.12
CA SER A 105 -2.51 -14.95 2.83
C SER A 105 -3.94 -15.49 2.75
N LYS A 106 -4.45 -16.14 3.80
CA LYS A 106 -5.83 -16.65 3.85
C LYS A 106 -6.87 -15.52 3.80
N LEU A 107 -6.71 -14.47 4.62
CA LEU A 107 -7.63 -13.33 4.62
C LEU A 107 -7.63 -12.60 3.27
N PHE A 108 -6.45 -12.42 2.66
CA PHE A 108 -6.36 -11.80 1.34
C PHE A 108 -6.96 -12.69 0.24
N GLN A 109 -6.77 -14.01 0.30
CA GLN A 109 -7.37 -14.94 -0.66
C GLN A 109 -8.90 -14.93 -0.57
N TRP A 110 -9.48 -14.85 0.63
CA TRP A 110 -10.91 -14.64 0.83
C TRP A 110 -11.36 -13.31 0.23
N LEU A 111 -10.66 -12.21 0.54
CA LEU A 111 -10.99 -10.86 0.07
C LEU A 111 -11.14 -10.80 -1.46
N ILE A 112 -10.25 -11.46 -2.22
CA ILE A 112 -10.25 -11.48 -3.69
C ILE A 112 -10.87 -12.74 -4.34
N ASN A 113 -11.39 -13.69 -3.56
CA ASN A 113 -11.99 -14.95 -4.04
C ASN A 113 -13.04 -14.68 -5.14
N PRO A 114 -13.04 -15.35 -6.31
CA PRO A 114 -12.32 -16.58 -6.66
C PRO A 114 -10.94 -16.39 -7.31
N ILE A 115 -10.39 -15.17 -7.35
CA ILE A 115 -9.13 -14.91 -8.06
C ILE A 115 -7.95 -15.47 -7.26
N PRO A 116 -7.12 -16.39 -7.80
CA PRO A 116 -5.98 -16.91 -7.04
C PRO A 116 -4.92 -15.84 -6.79
N ILE A 117 -4.40 -15.73 -5.55
CA ILE A 117 -3.37 -14.75 -5.16
C ILE A 117 -2.20 -14.69 -6.15
N LYS A 118 -1.70 -15.86 -6.58
CA LYS A 118 -0.55 -15.96 -7.51
C LYS A 118 -0.87 -15.44 -8.92
N ALA A 119 -2.14 -15.41 -9.32
CA ALA A 119 -2.59 -14.77 -10.56
C ALA A 119 -2.76 -13.26 -10.36
N PHE A 120 -3.39 -12.84 -9.26
CA PHE A 120 -3.60 -11.42 -8.94
C PHE A 120 -2.29 -10.61 -8.93
N PHE A 121 -1.29 -11.02 -8.14
CA PHE A 121 -0.01 -10.28 -8.07
C PHE A 121 0.80 -10.35 -9.39
N ARG A 122 0.62 -11.41 -10.19
CA ARG A 122 1.30 -11.56 -11.48
C ARG A 122 0.67 -10.69 -12.58
N GLU A 123 -0.64 -10.61 -12.64
CA GLU A 123 -1.38 -10.17 -13.84
C GLU A 123 -2.32 -8.97 -13.62
N THR A 124 -2.57 -8.58 -12.37
CA THR A 124 -3.55 -7.55 -11.99
C THR A 124 -2.92 -6.42 -11.17
N TRP A 125 -2.16 -6.76 -10.14
CA TRP A 125 -1.47 -5.80 -9.26
C TRP A 125 -0.60 -4.82 -10.05
N GLU A 126 -0.76 -3.53 -9.74
CA GLU A 126 -0.11 -2.37 -10.38
C GLU A 126 -0.33 -2.28 -11.92
N LYS A 127 -1.33 -2.97 -12.47
CA LYS A 127 -1.51 -3.13 -13.93
C LYS A 127 -2.90 -2.80 -14.47
N LYS A 128 -3.97 -3.28 -13.83
CA LYS A 128 -5.34 -3.15 -14.34
C LYS A 128 -6.38 -3.25 -13.21
N PRO A 129 -7.56 -2.63 -13.35
CA PRO A 129 -8.66 -2.85 -12.43
C PRO A 129 -9.22 -4.27 -12.57
N ILE A 130 -9.87 -4.76 -11.52
CA ILE A 130 -10.73 -5.95 -11.54
C ILE A 130 -12.01 -5.68 -10.76
N LEU A 131 -13.09 -6.32 -11.22
CA LEU A 131 -14.37 -6.42 -10.51
C LEU A 131 -14.60 -7.89 -10.14
N VAL A 132 -14.96 -8.14 -8.88
CA VAL A 132 -15.48 -9.42 -8.40
C VAL A 132 -16.91 -9.19 -7.95
N GLN A 133 -17.87 -9.59 -8.81
CA GLN A 133 -19.29 -9.55 -8.46
C GLN A 133 -19.65 -10.79 -7.66
N ARG A 134 -20.08 -10.64 -6.39
CA ARG A 134 -20.33 -11.78 -5.50
C ARG A 134 -21.77 -12.27 -5.53
N ARG A 135 -22.74 -11.38 -5.78
CA ARG A 135 -24.19 -11.64 -5.65
C ARG A 135 -24.62 -12.14 -4.25
N ASN A 136 -23.76 -12.01 -3.25
CA ASN A 136 -24.03 -12.31 -1.85
C ASN A 136 -23.87 -11.03 -1.01
N PRO A 137 -24.96 -10.36 -0.62
CA PRO A 137 -24.89 -9.08 0.11
C PRO A 137 -24.37 -9.21 1.54
N ASP A 138 -24.40 -10.41 2.11
CA ASP A 138 -23.92 -10.68 3.47
C ASP A 138 -22.42 -11.06 3.52
N PHE A 139 -21.73 -11.15 2.38
CA PHE A 139 -20.32 -11.58 2.33
C PHE A 139 -19.39 -10.70 3.19
N TYR A 140 -19.61 -9.37 3.23
CA TYR A 140 -18.83 -8.43 4.05
C TYR A 140 -19.49 -8.07 5.39
N LYS A 141 -20.51 -8.82 5.81
CA LYS A 141 -21.20 -8.64 7.11
C LYS A 141 -20.20 -8.78 8.26
N GLY A 142 -20.31 -7.89 9.24
CA GLY A 142 -19.39 -7.79 10.38
C GLY A 142 -18.18 -6.86 10.17
N LEU A 143 -17.83 -6.50 8.92
CA LEU A 143 -16.66 -5.65 8.65
C LEU A 143 -16.86 -4.20 9.12
N PHE A 144 -17.94 -3.56 8.68
CA PHE A 144 -18.40 -2.24 9.11
C PHE A 144 -19.87 -2.03 8.64
N SER A 145 -20.61 -1.10 9.24
CA SER A 145 -22.00 -0.80 8.84
C SER A 145 -22.41 0.65 9.13
N THR A 146 -23.53 1.11 8.57
CA THR A 146 -24.13 2.42 8.88
C THR A 146 -24.61 2.50 10.33
N ALA A 147 -24.99 1.37 10.94
CA ALA A 147 -25.29 1.28 12.37
C ALA A 147 -24.04 1.48 13.24
N GLU A 148 -22.90 0.91 12.84
CA GLU A 148 -21.60 1.18 13.49
C GLU A 148 -21.14 2.63 13.25
N PHE A 149 -21.42 3.21 12.08
CA PHE A 149 -21.18 4.62 11.78
C PHE A 149 -21.91 5.53 12.79
N ASP A 150 -23.22 5.32 13.04
CA ASP A 150 -23.96 6.09 14.06
C ASP A 150 -23.41 5.86 15.47
N ARG A 151 -23.10 4.61 15.84
CA ARG A 151 -22.47 4.29 17.13
C ARG A 151 -21.20 5.11 17.33
N VAL A 152 -20.32 5.12 16.33
CA VAL A 152 -19.04 5.83 16.40
C VAL A 152 -19.23 7.35 16.55
N LEU A 153 -20.14 7.97 15.80
CA LEU A 153 -20.45 9.41 15.97
C LEU A 153 -21.01 9.75 17.36
N ARG A 154 -21.75 8.81 17.96
CA ARG A 154 -22.47 8.97 19.22
C ARG A 154 -21.54 8.80 20.43
N GLU A 155 -20.77 7.72 20.44
CA GLU A 155 -19.97 7.25 21.58
C GLU A 155 -18.53 7.78 21.55
N GLU A 156 -17.91 7.90 20.38
CA GLU A 156 -16.48 8.24 20.22
C GLU A 156 -16.27 9.75 19.97
N ASP A 157 -15.07 10.26 20.24
CA ASP A 157 -14.72 11.67 19.97
C ASP A 157 -14.33 11.93 18.51
N VAL A 158 -15.28 11.75 17.59
CA VAL A 158 -15.09 11.98 16.15
C VAL A 158 -14.98 13.49 15.87
N GLN A 159 -13.85 13.96 15.33
CA GLN A 159 -13.62 15.38 15.02
C GLN A 159 -13.69 15.65 13.51
N TYR A 160 -14.36 16.74 13.10
CA TYR A 160 -14.43 17.15 11.69
C TYR A 160 -13.05 17.51 11.14
N GLY A 161 -12.75 17.06 9.91
CA GLY A 161 -11.44 17.26 9.24
C GLY A 161 -10.27 16.44 9.82
N VAL A 162 -10.48 15.72 10.93
CA VAL A 162 -9.50 14.78 11.51
C VAL A 162 -9.96 13.35 11.32
N ASN A 163 -11.25 13.07 11.57
CA ASN A 163 -11.86 11.74 11.49
C ASN A 163 -13.09 11.71 10.57
N LEU A 164 -13.72 12.86 10.29
CA LEU A 164 -14.89 12.93 9.42
C LEU A 164 -14.84 14.13 8.48
N ASP A 165 -15.02 13.89 7.18
CA ASP A 165 -15.34 14.92 6.20
C ASP A 165 -16.79 14.84 5.74
N VAL A 166 -17.37 16.01 5.48
CA VAL A 166 -18.66 16.19 4.81
C VAL A 166 -18.39 16.85 3.45
N THR A 167 -18.79 16.19 2.36
CA THR A 167 -18.50 16.66 0.99
C THR A 167 -19.70 16.55 0.06
N SER A 168 -19.69 17.35 -1.01
CA SER A 168 -20.62 17.18 -2.13
C SER A 168 -19.91 17.51 -3.45
N TYR A 169 -20.43 16.94 -4.54
CA TYR A 169 -20.04 17.29 -5.91
C TYR A 169 -21.30 17.61 -6.73
N THR A 170 -21.51 18.89 -7.04
CA THR A 170 -22.68 19.36 -7.81
C THR A 170 -22.24 20.35 -8.87
N ASN A 171 -22.88 20.30 -10.05
CA ASN A 171 -22.59 21.20 -11.17
C ASN A 171 -21.09 21.31 -11.55
N GLY A 172 -20.34 20.20 -11.43
CA GLY A 172 -18.90 20.13 -11.70
C GLY A 172 -18.00 20.57 -10.54
N LYS A 173 -18.54 21.13 -9.45
CA LYS A 173 -17.77 21.67 -8.32
C LYS A 173 -17.80 20.72 -7.12
N ARG A 174 -16.63 20.42 -6.55
CA ARG A 174 -16.48 19.70 -5.26
C ARG A 174 -16.38 20.68 -4.11
N GLU A 175 -17.12 20.43 -3.02
CA GLU A 175 -17.16 21.26 -1.82
C GLU A 175 -16.90 20.43 -0.54
N THR A 176 -16.42 21.10 0.51
CA THR A 176 -16.31 20.56 1.89
C THR A 176 -17.20 21.44 2.77
N HIS A 177 -17.98 20.80 3.64
CA HIS A 177 -18.94 21.47 4.52
C HIS A 177 -18.61 21.34 6.01
N ASN A 178 -17.42 20.79 6.34
CA ASN A 178 -16.92 20.56 7.69
C ASN A 178 -17.10 21.79 8.62
N PRO A 179 -17.95 21.71 9.66
CA PRO A 179 -17.91 22.63 10.79
C PRO A 179 -16.61 22.46 11.60
N PRO A 180 -16.22 23.42 12.45
CA PRO A 180 -15.19 23.20 13.45
C PRO A 180 -15.69 22.31 14.60
N GLY A 181 -14.85 21.39 15.08
CA GLY A 181 -15.08 20.61 16.31
C GLY A 181 -15.71 19.23 16.11
N ARG A 182 -16.41 18.72 17.14
CA ARG A 182 -16.91 17.34 17.21
C ARG A 182 -18.07 17.11 16.24
N ALA A 183 -18.00 16.02 15.49
CA ALA A 183 -19.00 15.54 14.55
C ALA A 183 -20.11 14.75 15.28
N LEU A 184 -21.12 15.48 15.79
CA LEU A 184 -22.27 14.88 16.48
C LEU A 184 -23.34 14.34 15.51
N PRO A 185 -24.02 13.22 15.82
CA PRO A 185 -25.00 12.60 14.92
C PRO A 185 -26.08 13.56 14.39
N PHE A 186 -26.59 14.46 15.23
CA PHE A 186 -27.62 15.44 14.84
C PHE A 186 -27.21 16.30 13.64
N THR A 187 -25.98 16.85 13.67
CA THR A 187 -25.45 17.70 12.59
C THR A 187 -25.00 16.88 11.39
N VAL A 188 -24.44 15.70 11.64
CA VAL A 188 -23.92 14.81 10.58
C VAL A 188 -25.05 14.23 9.72
N TRP A 189 -26.15 13.80 10.34
CA TRP A 189 -27.32 13.31 9.61
C TRP A 189 -28.10 14.43 8.91
N ASP A 190 -28.14 15.65 9.45
CA ASP A 190 -28.68 16.83 8.75
C ASP A 190 -27.90 17.16 7.45
N PHE A 191 -26.58 16.98 7.44
CA PHE A 191 -25.81 17.08 6.19
C PHE A 191 -26.11 15.95 5.20
N TYR A 192 -26.28 14.72 5.69
CA TYR A 192 -26.60 13.56 4.85
C TYR A 192 -27.96 13.71 4.15
N GLU A 193 -29.00 14.10 4.89
CA GLU A 193 -30.35 14.40 4.33
C GLU A 193 -30.34 15.55 3.31
N ARG A 194 -29.37 16.45 3.39
CA ARG A 194 -29.14 17.54 2.42
C ARG A 194 -28.32 17.11 1.20
N GLY A 195 -28.02 15.83 1.06
CA GLY A 195 -27.31 15.26 -0.10
C GLY A 195 -25.79 15.31 -0.01
N CYS A 196 -25.20 15.51 1.18
CA CYS A 196 -23.75 15.40 1.36
C CYS A 196 -23.33 13.95 1.60
N SER A 197 -22.19 13.56 1.03
CA SER A 197 -21.47 12.35 1.43
C SER A 197 -20.70 12.58 2.73
N LEU A 198 -20.58 11.52 3.50
CA LEU A 198 -19.78 11.44 4.73
C LEU A 198 -18.58 10.52 4.46
N ARG A 199 -17.36 11.00 4.70
CA ARG A 199 -16.13 10.21 4.66
C ARG A 199 -15.56 10.09 6.07
N MET A 200 -15.65 8.91 6.66
CA MET A 200 -14.92 8.59 7.89
C MET A 200 -13.48 8.21 7.54
N LEU A 201 -12.55 9.01 8.02
CA LEU A 201 -11.11 8.74 7.99
C LEU A 201 -10.76 7.76 9.11
N ASN A 202 -9.71 6.96 8.92
CA ASN A 202 -9.12 6.11 9.94
C ASN A 202 -10.10 5.22 10.76
N PRO A 203 -11.09 4.54 10.14
CA PRO A 203 -12.13 3.77 10.82
C PRO A 203 -11.59 2.69 11.79
N GLN A 204 -10.37 2.19 11.54
CA GLN A 204 -9.68 1.25 12.43
C GLN A 204 -9.33 1.80 13.82
N ALA A 205 -9.40 3.12 14.03
CA ALA A 205 -9.28 3.71 15.36
C ALA A 205 -10.53 3.46 16.24
N PHE A 206 -11.69 3.26 15.61
CA PHE A 206 -12.99 3.14 16.27
C PHE A 206 -13.58 1.73 16.17
N SER A 207 -13.42 1.05 15.04
CA SER A 207 -13.82 -0.34 14.83
C SER A 207 -12.71 -1.32 15.17
N SER A 208 -13.04 -2.38 15.92
CA SER A 208 -12.13 -3.49 16.21
C SER A 208 -12.01 -4.47 15.04
N THR A 209 -13.09 -4.73 14.30
CA THR A 209 -13.06 -5.64 13.13
C THR A 209 -12.22 -5.05 12.01
N VAL A 210 -12.38 -3.76 11.69
CA VAL A 210 -11.54 -3.09 10.68
C VAL A 210 -10.07 -3.07 11.13
N TRP A 211 -9.78 -2.82 12.41
CA TRP A 211 -8.41 -2.93 12.93
C TRP A 211 -7.81 -4.33 12.76
N ASN A 212 -8.56 -5.38 13.11
CA ASN A 212 -8.12 -6.77 12.94
C ASN A 212 -7.79 -7.06 11.47
N VAL A 213 -8.73 -6.79 10.56
CA VAL A 213 -8.58 -7.01 9.11
C VAL A 213 -7.38 -6.25 8.54
N LEU A 214 -7.20 -4.95 8.84
CA LEU A 214 -6.06 -4.18 8.34
C LEU A 214 -4.73 -4.65 8.96
N SER A 215 -4.69 -4.97 10.26
CA SER A 215 -3.48 -5.47 10.94
C SER A 215 -3.00 -6.83 10.41
N ILE A 216 -3.90 -7.61 9.82
CA ILE A 216 -3.58 -8.87 9.11
C ILE A 216 -3.17 -8.57 7.65
N LEU A 217 -3.88 -7.69 6.93
CA LEU A 217 -3.59 -7.38 5.53
C LEU A 217 -2.26 -6.64 5.31
N GLN A 218 -1.81 -5.79 6.25
CA GLN A 218 -0.52 -5.10 6.13
C GLN A 218 0.67 -6.09 6.03
N GLU A 219 0.56 -7.27 6.66
CA GLU A 219 1.57 -8.34 6.57
C GLU A 219 1.56 -9.07 5.21
N GLN A 220 0.45 -9.04 4.47
CA GLN A 220 0.38 -9.53 3.09
C GLN A 220 0.92 -8.50 2.08
N PHE A 221 0.75 -7.20 2.34
CA PHE A 221 1.24 -6.15 1.44
C PHE A 221 2.72 -5.78 1.67
N GLY A 222 3.29 -6.01 2.86
CA GLY A 222 4.61 -5.48 3.22
C GLY A 222 4.64 -3.95 3.22
N SER A 223 3.49 -3.35 3.54
CA SER A 223 3.19 -1.91 3.51
C SER A 223 1.97 -1.67 4.39
N MET A 224 1.81 -0.46 4.93
CA MET A 224 0.65 -0.13 5.77
C MET A 224 -0.66 -0.44 5.05
N ALA A 225 -1.62 -1.05 5.76
CA ALA A 225 -3.00 -1.15 5.30
C ALA A 225 -3.83 -0.07 6.00
N GLY A 226 -4.25 0.94 5.25
CA GLY A 226 -5.19 1.98 5.68
C GLY A 226 -6.62 1.69 5.22
N ALA A 227 -7.57 2.49 5.69
CA ALA A 227 -8.91 2.52 5.13
C ALA A 227 -9.60 3.88 5.28
N ASN A 228 -10.62 4.11 4.45
CA ASN A 228 -11.62 5.17 4.60
C ASN A 228 -13.02 4.55 4.37
N VAL A 229 -14.03 4.94 5.15
CA VAL A 229 -15.43 4.55 4.92
C VAL A 229 -16.18 5.72 4.29
N TYR A 230 -16.95 5.44 3.23
CA TYR A 230 -17.71 6.43 2.48
C TYR A 230 -19.20 6.08 2.49
N LEU A 231 -20.00 6.95 3.08
CA LEU A 231 -21.47 6.88 3.11
C LEU A 231 -22.04 8.00 2.22
N THR A 232 -22.83 7.64 1.21
CA THR A 232 -23.38 8.59 0.21
C THR A 232 -24.91 8.41 0.09
N PRO A 233 -25.70 9.50 0.13
CA PRO A 233 -27.16 9.44 0.00
C PRO A 233 -27.62 9.20 -1.45
N PRO A 234 -28.86 8.68 -1.65
CA PRO A 234 -29.39 8.34 -2.97
C PRO A 234 -29.37 9.51 -3.96
N GLY A 235 -29.04 9.22 -5.22
CA GLY A 235 -29.03 10.21 -6.31
C GLY A 235 -27.93 11.28 -6.23
N THR A 236 -26.90 11.11 -5.38
CA THR A 236 -25.84 12.12 -5.17
C THR A 236 -24.42 11.63 -5.52
N GLN A 237 -23.52 12.58 -5.72
CA GLN A 237 -22.08 12.35 -5.87
C GLN A 237 -21.32 13.16 -4.80
N GLY A 238 -20.41 12.52 -4.06
CA GLY A 238 -19.68 13.15 -2.95
C GLY A 238 -18.38 13.83 -3.34
N PHE A 239 -17.74 13.36 -4.41
CA PHE A 239 -16.36 13.70 -4.78
C PHE A 239 -16.27 13.96 -6.29
N ALA A 240 -15.42 14.91 -6.68
CA ALA A 240 -15.05 15.08 -8.08
C ALA A 240 -14.25 13.87 -8.59
N PRO A 241 -14.11 13.71 -9.92
CA PRO A 241 -13.17 12.74 -10.46
C PRO A 241 -11.73 13.07 -10.06
N HIS A 242 -11.03 12.06 -9.54
CA HIS A 242 -9.66 12.12 -9.05
C HIS A 242 -8.98 10.75 -9.22
N TYR A 243 -7.68 10.70 -8.96
CA TYR A 243 -6.96 9.45 -8.73
C TYR A 243 -6.26 9.56 -7.37
N ASP A 244 -5.99 8.43 -6.72
CA ASP A 244 -5.20 8.36 -5.49
C ASP A 244 -3.77 7.86 -5.77
N ASP A 245 -2.86 8.08 -4.81
CA ASP A 245 -1.48 7.61 -4.82
C ASP A 245 -1.29 6.22 -4.15
N ILE A 246 -2.40 5.52 -3.88
CA ILE A 246 -2.46 4.20 -3.24
C ILE A 246 -3.08 3.11 -4.13
N GLU A 247 -2.76 1.86 -3.82
CA GLU A 247 -3.43 0.70 -4.40
C GLU A 247 -4.75 0.48 -3.65
N ALA A 248 -5.88 0.53 -4.38
CA ALA A 248 -7.21 0.64 -3.78
C ALA A 248 -8.05 -0.64 -3.92
N PHE A 249 -8.68 -1.06 -2.84
CA PHE A 249 -9.68 -2.13 -2.77
C PHE A 249 -11.00 -1.55 -2.22
N VAL A 250 -11.93 -1.21 -3.11
CA VAL A 250 -13.29 -0.77 -2.75
C VAL A 250 -14.14 -2.01 -2.44
N VAL A 251 -14.56 -2.10 -1.19
CA VAL A 251 -15.40 -3.18 -0.64
C VAL A 251 -16.79 -2.60 -0.41
N GLN A 252 -17.77 -2.99 -1.24
CA GLN A 252 -19.14 -2.46 -1.16
C GLN A 252 -19.91 -3.16 -0.02
N LEU A 253 -20.34 -2.39 0.98
CA LEU A 253 -20.93 -2.89 2.23
C LEU A 253 -22.46 -2.83 2.23
N GLU A 254 -23.03 -1.70 1.79
CA GLU A 254 -24.48 -1.50 1.75
C GLU A 254 -24.91 -0.79 0.47
N GLY A 255 -26.14 -1.07 0.05
CA GLY A 255 -26.80 -0.38 -1.06
C GLY A 255 -26.07 -0.58 -2.40
N LYS A 256 -26.08 0.46 -3.24
CA LYS A 256 -25.55 0.42 -4.61
C LYS A 256 -24.81 1.69 -4.97
N LYS A 257 -23.70 1.57 -5.73
CA LYS A 257 -22.97 2.72 -6.26
C LYS A 257 -22.56 2.51 -7.71
N HIS A 258 -22.86 3.48 -8.55
CA HIS A 258 -22.38 3.56 -9.91
C HIS A 258 -20.96 4.14 -9.92
N TRP A 259 -20.04 3.50 -10.62
CA TRP A 259 -18.63 3.90 -10.69
C TRP A 259 -18.14 3.95 -12.14
N ARG A 260 -17.33 4.98 -12.44
CA ARG A 260 -16.74 5.23 -13.76
C ARG A 260 -15.25 5.46 -13.64
N PHE A 261 -14.46 4.72 -14.41
CA PHE A 261 -12.98 4.75 -14.39
C PHE A 261 -12.41 5.13 -15.75
N SER A 262 -11.41 6.00 -15.77
CA SER A 262 -10.66 6.40 -16.97
C SER A 262 -9.16 6.34 -16.72
N PHE A 263 -8.40 5.94 -17.74
CA PHE A 263 -6.93 5.88 -17.65
C PHE A 263 -6.30 7.23 -18.01
N TRP A 264 -5.38 7.72 -17.19
CA TRP A 264 -4.54 8.88 -17.52
C TRP A 264 -3.13 8.75 -16.95
N VAL A 265 -2.22 9.63 -17.39
CA VAL A 265 -0.76 9.37 -17.30
C VAL A 265 0.02 10.45 -16.51
N PHE A 266 -0.62 11.56 -16.13
CA PHE A 266 0.01 12.66 -15.38
C PHE A 266 -0.98 13.31 -14.37
N SER A 267 -0.71 14.51 -13.87
CA SER A 267 -1.39 15.08 -12.68
C SER A 267 -2.03 16.45 -12.91
N PRO A 268 -3.36 16.56 -12.75
CA PRO A 268 -3.96 17.46 -11.76
C PRO A 268 -4.65 16.69 -10.61
N ALA A 269 -4.91 17.38 -9.50
CA ALA A 269 -5.46 16.75 -8.28
C ALA A 269 -7.00 16.56 -8.27
N ASN A 270 -7.72 17.24 -9.17
CA ASN A 270 -9.15 17.05 -9.45
C ASN A 270 -9.34 17.36 -10.94
N PHE A 271 -10.30 16.73 -11.60
CA PHE A 271 -10.58 16.88 -13.04
C PHE A 271 -12.01 17.36 -13.30
N ASP A 272 -12.21 18.20 -14.31
CA ASP A 272 -13.54 18.45 -14.87
C ASP A 272 -13.92 17.28 -15.79
N GLN A 273 -15.23 17.00 -15.96
CA GLN A 273 -15.68 15.91 -16.85
C GLN A 273 -15.22 16.08 -18.31
N ALA A 274 -14.84 17.30 -18.72
CA ALA A 274 -14.31 17.60 -20.05
C ALA A 274 -12.83 17.20 -20.23
N ASP A 275 -12.07 17.06 -19.15
CA ASP A 275 -10.66 16.63 -19.17
C ASP A 275 -10.52 15.10 -19.28
N ILE A 276 -11.61 14.37 -19.05
CA ILE A 276 -11.63 12.93 -18.83
C ILE A 276 -12.09 12.23 -20.11
N GLY A 277 -11.28 11.29 -20.60
CA GLY A 277 -11.67 10.41 -21.70
C GLY A 277 -12.82 9.48 -21.34
N LYS A 278 -13.45 8.85 -22.35
CA LYS A 278 -14.49 7.83 -22.14
C LYS A 278 -14.05 6.79 -21.10
N PRO A 279 -14.95 6.36 -20.18
CA PRO A 279 -14.62 5.32 -19.22
C PRO A 279 -14.09 4.05 -19.89
N ILE A 280 -13.05 3.48 -19.30
CA ILE A 280 -12.51 2.14 -19.61
C ILE A 280 -13.27 1.04 -18.84
N LEU A 281 -13.95 1.42 -17.75
CA LEU A 281 -14.81 0.56 -16.94
C LEU A 281 -15.92 1.44 -16.36
N GLU A 282 -17.17 0.98 -16.48
CA GLU A 282 -18.38 1.66 -16.02
C GLU A 282 -19.31 0.58 -15.48
N VAL A 283 -19.57 0.60 -14.17
CA VAL A 283 -20.17 -0.51 -13.42
C VAL A 283 -21.04 -0.01 -12.28
N VAL A 284 -22.02 -0.82 -11.85
CA VAL A 284 -22.68 -0.64 -10.55
C VAL A 284 -22.15 -1.73 -9.62
N LEU A 285 -21.64 -1.31 -8.46
CA LEU A 285 -21.32 -2.23 -7.36
C LEU A 285 -22.55 -2.38 -6.47
N GLU A 286 -22.86 -3.61 -6.08
CA GLU A 286 -23.88 -3.92 -5.07
C GLU A 286 -23.21 -4.47 -3.81
N ALA A 287 -23.92 -4.49 -2.68
CA ALA A 287 -23.40 -5.05 -1.43
C ALA A 287 -22.81 -6.44 -1.65
N GLY A 288 -21.61 -6.68 -1.11
CA GLY A 288 -20.82 -7.89 -1.36
C GLY A 288 -19.82 -7.79 -2.51
N ASP A 289 -19.89 -6.81 -3.41
CA ASP A 289 -18.93 -6.72 -4.51
C ASP A 289 -17.57 -6.12 -4.08
N LEU A 290 -16.48 -6.63 -4.66
CA LEU A 290 -15.14 -6.04 -4.57
C LEU A 290 -14.74 -5.42 -5.91
N LEU A 291 -14.17 -4.22 -5.85
CA LEU A 291 -13.45 -3.62 -6.96
C LEU A 291 -12.03 -3.23 -6.53
N TYR A 292 -11.01 -3.69 -7.27
CA TYR A 292 -9.62 -3.22 -7.10
C TYR A 292 -9.20 -2.36 -8.30
N PHE A 293 -8.38 -1.33 -8.05
CA PHE A 293 -7.68 -0.57 -9.08
C PHE A 293 -6.31 -0.05 -8.59
N PRO A 294 -5.29 0.03 -9.47
CA PRO A 294 -4.01 0.66 -9.13
C PRO A 294 -4.09 2.18 -8.93
N ARG A 295 -3.07 2.73 -8.28
CA ARG A 295 -2.86 4.19 -8.21
C ARG A 295 -2.76 4.84 -9.58
N GLY A 296 -3.20 6.09 -9.69
CA GLY A 296 -3.24 6.84 -10.95
C GLY A 296 -4.44 6.55 -11.87
N PHE A 297 -5.30 5.56 -11.57
CA PHE A 297 -6.57 5.40 -12.28
C PHE A 297 -7.57 6.48 -11.84
N ILE A 298 -8.00 7.33 -12.78
CA ILE A 298 -9.02 8.34 -12.51
C ILE A 298 -10.35 7.62 -12.29
N HIS A 299 -11.03 7.95 -11.21
CA HIS A 299 -12.29 7.34 -10.83
C HIS A 299 -13.28 8.37 -10.28
N GLN A 300 -14.56 8.02 -10.36
CA GLN A 300 -15.66 8.75 -9.73
C GLN A 300 -16.80 7.78 -9.40
N GLY A 301 -17.55 8.05 -8.34
CA GLY A 301 -18.66 7.21 -7.90
C GLY A 301 -19.88 8.01 -7.43
N ASP A 302 -21.03 7.74 -8.04
CA ASP A 302 -22.34 8.35 -7.79
C ASP A 302 -23.36 7.31 -7.32
N CYS A 303 -24.33 7.71 -6.49
CA CYS A 303 -25.41 6.82 -6.05
C CYS A 303 -26.61 6.90 -6.99
N LEU A 304 -27.25 5.74 -7.22
CA LEU A 304 -28.50 5.66 -7.96
C LEU A 304 -29.63 6.35 -7.17
N PRO A 305 -30.72 6.83 -7.82
CA PRO A 305 -31.78 7.59 -7.16
C PRO A 305 -32.57 6.81 -6.08
N ASP A 306 -32.48 5.48 -6.08
CA ASP A 306 -33.27 4.54 -5.29
C ASP A 306 -32.51 3.91 -4.11
N ALA A 307 -31.18 4.06 -4.04
CA ALA A 307 -30.35 3.41 -3.03
C ALA A 307 -29.21 4.32 -2.53
N HIS A 308 -28.90 4.25 -1.24
CA HIS A 308 -27.65 4.79 -0.70
C HIS A 308 -26.46 3.92 -1.08
N SER A 309 -25.26 4.34 -0.71
CA SER A 309 -24.08 3.46 -0.68
C SER A 309 -23.31 3.64 0.61
N LEU A 310 -22.93 2.51 1.22
CA LEU A 310 -21.79 2.41 2.11
C LEU A 310 -20.71 1.54 1.45
N HIS A 311 -19.48 2.01 1.43
CA HIS A 311 -18.31 1.16 1.13
C HIS A 311 -17.14 1.53 2.01
N ILE A 312 -16.24 0.57 2.21
CA ILE A 312 -14.91 0.80 2.79
C ILE A 312 -13.86 0.64 1.68
N THR A 313 -13.03 1.65 1.48
CA THR A 313 -11.86 1.53 0.61
C THR A 313 -10.67 1.15 1.49
N ILE A 314 -10.18 -0.08 1.35
CA ILE A 314 -8.90 -0.52 1.93
C ILE A 314 -7.79 -0.06 0.99
N SER A 315 -6.74 0.56 1.53
CA SER A 315 -5.64 1.16 0.77
C SER A 315 -4.28 0.70 1.27
N SER A 316 -3.30 0.59 0.36
CA SER A 316 -1.91 0.28 0.71
C SER A 316 -0.92 0.81 -0.34
N TYR A 317 0.37 0.54 -0.15
CA TYR A 317 1.45 0.79 -1.12
C TYR A 317 1.79 2.27 -1.39
N GLN A 318 1.31 3.20 -0.55
CA GLN A 318 1.76 4.60 -0.58
C GLN A 318 3.28 4.65 -0.39
N LYS A 319 4.00 5.45 -1.20
CA LYS A 319 5.47 5.61 -1.15
C LYS A 319 6.25 4.28 -1.09
N ASN A 320 5.77 3.27 -1.81
CA ASN A 320 6.33 1.91 -1.81
C ASN A 320 6.87 1.48 -3.17
N SER A 321 7.44 2.41 -3.94
CA SER A 321 8.02 2.16 -5.26
C SER A 321 9.55 2.04 -5.25
N TRP A 322 10.09 1.62 -6.40
CA TRP A 322 11.54 1.69 -6.66
C TRP A 322 12.09 3.13 -6.59
N GLY A 323 11.27 4.16 -6.80
CA GLY A 323 11.67 5.55 -6.62
C GLY A 323 11.97 5.85 -5.15
N ASP A 324 11.05 5.52 -4.26
CA ASP A 324 11.18 5.75 -2.81
C ASP A 324 12.38 4.97 -2.20
N LEU A 325 12.70 3.79 -2.75
CA LEU A 325 13.92 3.06 -2.37
C LEU A 325 15.19 3.72 -2.93
N LEU A 326 15.18 4.19 -4.18
CA LEU A 326 16.33 4.91 -4.77
C LEU A 326 16.58 6.26 -4.09
N GLU A 327 15.57 6.91 -3.54
CA GLU A 327 15.72 8.12 -2.69
C GLU A 327 16.49 7.82 -1.38
N LYS A 328 16.49 6.58 -0.90
CA LYS A 328 17.34 6.13 0.22
C LYS A 328 18.72 5.63 -0.26
N VAL A 329 18.77 4.84 -1.34
CA VAL A 329 20.01 4.22 -1.86
C VAL A 329 20.97 5.24 -2.46
N VAL A 330 20.50 6.13 -3.35
CA VAL A 330 21.37 6.99 -4.18
C VAL A 330 22.16 8.02 -3.37
N PRO A 331 21.58 8.72 -2.35
CA PRO A 331 22.35 9.62 -1.50
C PRO A 331 23.43 8.89 -0.70
N ALA A 332 23.10 7.75 -0.08
CA ALA A 332 24.04 6.98 0.73
C ALA A 332 25.18 6.37 -0.14
N ALA A 333 24.86 5.88 -1.33
CA ALA A 333 25.86 5.43 -2.31
C ALA A 333 26.82 6.55 -2.71
N LEU A 334 26.33 7.78 -2.84
CA LEU A 334 27.14 8.94 -3.22
C LEU A 334 28.06 9.40 -2.08
N GLU A 335 27.58 9.32 -0.83
CA GLU A 335 28.39 9.60 0.36
C GLU A 335 29.55 8.60 0.48
N ILE A 336 29.26 7.29 0.42
CA ILE A 336 30.29 6.22 0.43
C ILE A 336 31.27 6.39 -0.74
N ALA A 337 30.78 6.60 -1.96
CA ALA A 337 31.63 6.83 -3.14
C ALA A 337 32.53 8.08 -2.99
N MET A 338 32.04 9.13 -2.32
CA MET A 338 32.81 10.33 -2.03
C MET A 338 33.84 10.15 -0.91
N GLU A 339 33.69 9.17 -0.01
CA GLU A 339 34.69 8.82 1.01
C GLU A 339 35.74 7.83 0.48
N GLU A 340 35.34 6.82 -0.27
CA GLU A 340 36.26 5.79 -0.77
C GLU A 340 37.00 6.23 -2.04
N ASP A 341 36.31 6.78 -3.04
CA ASP A 341 36.85 7.00 -4.38
C ASP A 341 37.24 8.45 -4.69
N VAL A 342 38.52 8.63 -5.02
CA VAL A 342 39.07 9.92 -5.43
C VAL A 342 38.45 10.46 -6.73
N GLU A 343 37.87 9.62 -7.60
CA GLU A 343 37.19 10.10 -8.81
C GLU A 343 35.93 10.93 -8.51
N PHE A 344 35.18 10.60 -7.46
CA PHE A 344 34.03 11.40 -7.01
C PHE A 344 34.46 12.66 -6.26
N ARG A 345 35.69 12.69 -5.71
CA ARG A 345 36.30 13.88 -5.09
C ARG A 345 37.01 14.83 -6.08
N GLN A 346 37.05 14.51 -7.38
CA GLN A 346 37.69 15.38 -8.37
C GLN A 346 36.91 16.69 -8.57
N GLY A 347 37.62 17.81 -8.49
CA GLY A 347 37.04 19.13 -8.75
C GLY A 347 36.52 19.28 -10.18
N LEU A 348 35.37 19.94 -10.33
CA LEU A 348 34.76 20.23 -11.63
C LEU A 348 35.67 21.12 -12.50
N PRO A 349 35.60 21.02 -13.85
CA PRO A 349 36.30 21.95 -14.75
C PRO A 349 35.95 23.40 -14.44
N LEU A 350 36.95 24.26 -14.22
CA LEU A 350 36.77 25.64 -13.73
C LEU A 350 35.85 26.50 -14.63
N ASP A 351 35.73 26.14 -15.91
CA ASP A 351 34.96 26.82 -16.94
C ASP A 351 33.56 26.21 -17.20
N TYR A 352 33.11 25.21 -16.41
CA TYR A 352 31.90 24.44 -16.71
C TYR A 352 30.62 25.29 -16.87
N LEU A 353 30.50 26.39 -16.13
CA LEU A 353 29.39 27.35 -16.23
C LEU A 353 29.28 28.03 -17.61
N THR A 354 30.32 27.96 -18.44
CA THR A 354 30.32 28.52 -19.81
C THR A 354 29.65 27.61 -20.85
N PHE A 355 29.48 26.31 -20.56
CA PHE A 355 28.90 25.30 -21.47
C PHE A 355 27.84 24.36 -20.84
N MET A 356 27.68 24.36 -19.52
CA MET A 356 26.64 23.64 -18.78
C MET A 356 25.53 24.57 -18.26
N GLY A 357 24.42 24.00 -17.77
CA GLY A 357 23.24 24.74 -17.32
C GLY A 357 22.28 25.15 -18.46
N ILE A 358 21.11 25.67 -18.09
CA ILE A 358 19.99 25.95 -19.02
C ILE A 358 20.37 27.00 -20.08
N GLN A 359 21.08 28.06 -19.71
CA GLN A 359 21.56 29.10 -20.65
C GLN A 359 22.50 28.58 -21.77
N ASN A 360 22.98 27.34 -21.64
CA ASN A 360 23.89 26.67 -22.56
C ASN A 360 23.30 25.36 -23.10
N SER A 361 21.99 25.09 -22.94
CA SER A 361 21.37 23.81 -23.30
C SER A 361 21.55 23.46 -24.78
N ASP A 362 21.37 24.46 -25.64
CA ASP A 362 21.27 24.35 -27.09
C ASP A 362 22.61 24.67 -27.79
N LYS A 363 23.69 24.87 -27.02
CA LYS A 363 25.03 25.16 -27.56
C LYS A 363 25.73 23.88 -27.97
N ASP A 364 26.12 23.81 -29.25
CA ASP A 364 27.02 22.78 -29.75
C ASP A 364 28.45 23.05 -29.24
N ASP A 365 28.83 22.37 -28.16
CA ASP A 365 30.15 22.45 -27.54
C ASP A 365 30.64 21.05 -27.15
N THR A 366 31.77 20.63 -27.71
CA THR A 366 32.34 19.30 -27.43
C THR A 366 32.68 19.07 -25.94
N ARG A 367 32.87 20.14 -25.15
CA ARG A 367 33.06 20.06 -23.69
C ARG A 367 31.79 19.59 -22.98
N ARG A 368 30.61 20.00 -23.45
CA ARG A 368 29.29 19.59 -22.93
C ARG A 368 29.10 18.08 -23.07
N SER A 369 29.38 17.52 -24.25
CA SER A 369 29.30 16.07 -24.49
C SER A 369 30.29 15.28 -23.63
N LYS A 370 31.53 15.77 -23.44
CA LYS A 370 32.51 15.16 -22.54
C LYS A 370 32.08 15.21 -21.06
N PHE A 371 31.50 16.32 -20.62
CA PHE A 371 30.98 16.47 -19.25
C PHE A 371 29.83 15.50 -18.99
N LEU A 372 28.86 15.40 -19.91
CA LEU A 372 27.76 14.44 -19.79
C LEU A 372 28.26 12.99 -19.78
N SER A 373 29.24 12.64 -20.61
CA SER A 373 29.88 11.31 -20.60
C SER A 373 30.62 11.02 -19.28
N ARG A 374 31.24 12.02 -18.65
CA ARG A 374 31.84 11.87 -17.31
C ARG A 374 30.77 11.62 -16.23
N ILE A 375 29.66 12.35 -16.27
CA ILE A 375 28.52 12.09 -15.37
C ILE A 375 27.95 10.69 -15.59
N GLU A 376 27.73 10.26 -16.83
CA GLU A 376 27.25 8.90 -17.14
C GLU A 376 28.21 7.81 -16.63
N THR A 377 29.53 8.05 -16.71
CA THR A 377 30.56 7.13 -16.19
C THR A 377 30.50 7.03 -14.67
N LEU A 378 30.41 8.17 -13.96
CA LEU A 378 30.30 8.20 -12.50
C LEU A 378 28.98 7.59 -12.01
N MET A 379 27.86 7.87 -12.68
CA MET A 379 26.55 7.28 -12.35
C MET A 379 26.51 5.75 -12.56
N LYS A 380 27.31 5.21 -13.48
CA LYS A 380 27.49 3.76 -13.63
C LYS A 380 28.32 3.17 -12.49
N LYS A 381 29.43 3.84 -12.13
CA LYS A 381 30.33 3.43 -11.03
C LYS A 381 29.65 3.55 -9.65
N LEU A 382 28.68 4.46 -9.49
CA LEU A 382 27.91 4.66 -8.26
C LEU A 382 27.18 3.39 -7.79
N VAL A 383 26.83 2.49 -8.71
CA VAL A 383 26.19 1.20 -8.39
C VAL A 383 27.11 0.30 -7.56
N ASP A 384 28.44 0.41 -7.73
CA ASP A 384 29.42 -0.40 -7.00
C ASP A 384 29.48 -0.03 -5.50
N TYR A 385 28.93 1.14 -5.11
CA TYR A 385 28.90 1.67 -3.75
C TYR A 385 27.51 1.64 -3.10
N ALA A 386 26.51 0.99 -3.73
CA ALA A 386 25.11 1.07 -3.31
C ALA A 386 24.81 0.24 -2.03
N PRO A 387 24.47 0.87 -0.89
CA PRO A 387 24.24 0.16 0.37
C PRO A 387 22.78 -0.33 0.45
N VAL A 388 22.42 -1.26 -0.44
CA VAL A 388 21.03 -1.66 -0.69
C VAL A 388 20.33 -2.17 0.58
N ASP A 389 20.97 -3.07 1.34
CA ASP A 389 20.36 -3.65 2.54
C ASP A 389 20.12 -2.60 3.64
N ALA A 390 21.06 -1.68 3.85
CA ALA A 390 20.89 -0.56 4.78
C ALA A 390 19.75 0.39 4.35
N ALA A 391 19.63 0.67 3.05
CA ALA A 391 18.52 1.47 2.53
C ALA A 391 17.15 0.77 2.65
N VAL A 392 17.12 -0.56 2.49
CA VAL A 392 15.94 -1.39 2.76
C VAL A 392 15.59 -1.37 4.25
N ASP A 393 16.57 -1.45 5.15
CA ASP A 393 16.35 -1.32 6.59
C ASP A 393 15.82 0.06 6.98
N GLN A 394 16.37 1.14 6.43
CA GLN A 394 15.83 2.49 6.67
C GLN A 394 14.37 2.64 6.18
N LYS A 395 13.99 1.95 5.09
CA LYS A 395 12.59 1.88 4.65
C LYS A 395 11.73 0.91 5.50
N ALA A 396 12.34 -0.09 6.13
CA ALA A 396 11.68 -0.96 7.11
C ALA A 396 11.41 -0.23 8.43
N LYS A 397 12.32 0.65 8.88
CA LYS A 397 12.11 1.55 10.04
C LYS A 397 10.86 2.42 9.82
N ASP A 398 10.74 3.06 8.64
CA ASP A 398 9.56 3.82 8.25
C ASP A 398 8.28 2.94 8.30
N PHE A 399 8.29 1.79 7.63
CA PHE A 399 7.14 0.86 7.59
C PHE A 399 6.71 0.35 8.97
N LEU A 400 7.64 0.07 9.89
CA LEU A 400 7.31 -0.32 11.26
C LEU A 400 6.72 0.84 12.08
N HIS A 401 6.98 2.10 11.73
CA HIS A 401 6.28 3.25 12.31
C HIS A 401 4.84 3.37 11.80
N ASP A 402 4.63 3.11 10.51
CA ASP A 402 3.33 3.17 9.85
C ASP A 402 2.35 2.06 10.28
N CYS A 403 2.90 0.90 10.66
CA CYS A 403 2.13 -0.31 10.99
C CYS A 403 1.09 -0.09 12.10
N LEU A 404 -0.10 -0.66 11.91
CA LEU A 404 -1.03 -0.87 13.01
C LEU A 404 -0.47 -1.91 13.99
N PRO A 405 -0.74 -1.79 15.31
CA PRO A 405 -0.43 -2.85 16.26
C PRO A 405 -1.19 -4.14 15.90
N PRO A 406 -0.63 -5.33 16.14
CA PRO A 406 -1.30 -6.58 15.83
C PRO A 406 -2.47 -6.84 16.79
N VAL A 407 -3.63 -7.24 16.25
CA VAL A 407 -4.67 -7.89 17.06
C VAL A 407 -4.19 -9.30 17.40
N LEU A 408 -4.18 -9.65 18.69
CA LEU A 408 -3.71 -10.95 19.19
C LEU A 408 -4.85 -11.97 19.20
N THR A 409 -4.54 -13.25 18.95
CA THR A 409 -5.51 -14.32 19.20
C THR A 409 -5.64 -14.55 20.72
N PRO A 410 -6.71 -15.22 21.20
CA PRO A 410 -6.88 -15.48 22.64
C PRO A 410 -5.70 -16.24 23.28
N GLU A 411 -5.08 -17.16 22.53
CA GLU A 411 -3.89 -17.92 22.93
C GLU A 411 -2.65 -17.01 23.06
N GLU A 412 -2.40 -16.18 22.05
CA GLU A 412 -1.26 -15.26 21.99
C GLU A 412 -1.39 -14.11 23.01
N LEU A 413 -2.62 -13.69 23.32
CA LEU A 413 -2.90 -12.75 24.40
C LEU A 413 -2.55 -13.39 25.75
N ALA A 414 -3.11 -14.57 26.06
CA ALA A 414 -2.91 -15.24 27.34
C ALA A 414 -1.44 -15.61 27.62
N SER A 415 -0.67 -15.95 26.58
CA SER A 415 0.73 -16.37 26.68
C SER A 415 1.76 -15.24 26.49
N SER A 416 1.33 -13.98 26.38
CA SER A 416 2.22 -12.81 26.30
C SER A 416 2.06 -11.91 27.52
N VAL A 417 3.00 -10.97 27.71
CA VAL A 417 2.97 -9.97 28.79
C VAL A 417 1.62 -9.22 28.88
N LYS A 418 0.89 -9.08 27.77
CA LYS A 418 -0.40 -8.38 27.70
C LYS A 418 -1.58 -9.17 28.30
N GLY A 419 -1.41 -10.46 28.55
CA GLY A 419 -2.38 -11.32 29.26
C GLY A 419 -1.86 -11.94 30.55
N ALA A 420 -0.66 -11.53 31.02
CA ALA A 420 -0.06 -12.05 32.25
C ALA A 420 -1.00 -11.92 33.47
N PRO A 421 -1.07 -12.92 34.37
CA PRO A 421 -2.06 -12.96 35.45
C PRO A 421 -1.83 -11.95 36.58
N VAL A 422 -0.67 -11.27 36.58
CA VAL A 422 -0.22 -10.33 37.61
C VAL A 422 -1.25 -9.22 37.82
N ARG A 423 -1.80 -9.11 39.03
CA ARG A 423 -2.85 -8.13 39.35
C ARG A 423 -2.78 -7.64 40.80
N TRP A 424 -3.41 -6.51 41.06
CA TRP A 424 -3.66 -6.04 42.42
C TRP A 424 -4.96 -6.64 42.97
N GLU A 425 -4.89 -7.46 44.02
CA GLU A 425 -6.06 -8.05 44.66
C GLU A 425 -5.92 -8.01 46.19
N ARG A 426 -7.00 -7.68 46.91
CA ARG A 426 -7.06 -7.71 48.39
C ARG A 426 -5.95 -6.92 49.10
N GLY A 427 -5.44 -5.85 48.47
CA GLY A 427 -4.42 -4.97 49.04
C GLY A 427 -2.96 -5.44 48.84
N ARG A 428 -2.71 -6.38 47.93
CA ARG A 428 -1.36 -6.83 47.54
C ARG A 428 -1.30 -7.16 46.04
N VAL A 429 -0.09 -7.30 45.52
CA VAL A 429 0.12 -7.90 44.20
C VAL A 429 -0.07 -9.42 44.31
N MET A 430 -0.74 -10.01 43.33
CA MET A 430 -0.98 -11.44 43.17
C MET A 430 -0.29 -11.95 41.91
N ASP A 431 0.01 -13.26 41.90
CA ASP A 431 0.45 -14.04 40.74
C ASP A 431 1.75 -13.54 40.07
N VAL A 432 2.60 -12.88 40.87
CA VAL A 432 4.00 -12.57 40.55
C VAL A 432 4.84 -13.84 40.71
N GLY A 433 5.03 -14.61 39.63
CA GLY A 433 5.76 -15.88 39.70
C GLY A 433 6.26 -16.48 38.38
N GLY A 434 5.77 -16.01 37.23
CA GLY A 434 6.19 -16.48 35.92
C GLY A 434 7.58 -16.02 35.51
N CYS A 435 8.61 -16.82 35.80
CA CYS A 435 9.98 -16.58 35.35
C CYS A 435 10.29 -17.35 34.06
N ILE A 436 11.02 -16.72 33.14
CA ILE A 436 11.54 -17.41 31.96
C ILE A 436 12.76 -18.25 32.37
N THR A 437 12.89 -19.44 31.81
CA THR A 437 13.96 -20.39 32.11
C THR A 437 14.65 -20.84 30.83
N PRO A 438 15.87 -21.43 30.89
CA PRO A 438 16.51 -22.05 29.74
C PRO A 438 15.71 -23.22 29.10
N GLN A 439 14.64 -23.69 29.76
CA GLN A 439 13.72 -24.73 29.29
C GLN A 439 12.43 -24.15 28.70
N THR A 440 12.11 -22.88 28.97
CA THR A 440 10.92 -22.21 28.45
C THR A 440 10.98 -22.14 26.92
N GLN A 441 9.88 -22.48 26.26
CA GLN A 441 9.73 -22.35 24.81
C GLN A 441 9.07 -21.01 24.47
N VAL A 442 9.69 -20.28 23.54
CA VAL A 442 9.32 -18.92 23.12
C VAL A 442 9.24 -18.78 21.61
N ARG A 443 8.49 -17.80 21.14
CA ARG A 443 8.31 -17.47 19.71
C ARG A 443 7.97 -16.00 19.53
N LEU A 444 8.38 -15.36 18.43
CA LEU A 444 7.85 -14.04 18.06
C LEU A 444 6.32 -14.07 17.98
N LEU A 445 5.68 -12.96 18.38
CA LEU A 445 4.24 -12.81 18.37
C LEU A 445 3.66 -12.80 16.94
N ARG A 446 4.35 -12.16 15.99
CA ARG A 446 4.04 -12.13 14.55
C ARG A 446 5.34 -12.22 13.75
N ALA A 447 5.26 -12.68 12.51
CA ALA A 447 6.39 -12.71 11.59
C ALA A 447 6.86 -11.33 11.09
N GLY A 448 6.12 -10.26 11.43
CA GLY A 448 6.40 -8.88 11.05
C GLY A 448 6.17 -7.87 12.19
N CYS A 449 6.12 -8.30 13.47
CA CYS A 449 5.99 -7.36 14.59
C CYS A 449 7.32 -6.78 15.08
N ALA A 450 8.46 -7.26 14.57
CA ALA A 450 9.78 -6.73 14.89
C ALA A 450 10.75 -6.86 13.69
N ARG A 451 11.69 -5.92 13.60
CA ARG A 451 12.76 -5.88 12.60
C ARG A 451 14.05 -5.39 13.25
N LEU A 452 15.12 -6.18 13.10
CA LEU A 452 16.48 -5.77 13.45
C LEU A 452 17.04 -4.89 12.32
N CYS A 453 17.64 -3.75 12.65
CA CYS A 453 18.28 -2.85 11.69
C CYS A 453 19.55 -2.24 12.30
N SER A 454 20.56 -1.95 11.48
CA SER A 454 21.66 -1.06 11.87
C SER A 454 21.47 0.36 11.35
N ASP A 455 22.12 1.32 11.99
CA ASP A 455 22.31 2.71 11.54
C ASP A 455 23.78 3.14 11.53
N GLY A 456 24.71 2.23 11.80
CA GLY A 456 26.15 2.49 11.82
C GLY A 456 26.71 2.94 13.17
N GLU A 457 25.86 3.44 14.08
CA GLU A 457 26.23 3.66 15.49
C GLU A 457 25.87 2.44 16.35
N GLY A 458 24.70 1.83 16.12
CA GLY A 458 24.27 0.64 16.84
C GLY A 458 23.51 -0.39 15.99
N VAL A 459 22.98 -1.40 16.69
CA VAL A 459 21.98 -2.34 16.17
C VAL A 459 20.72 -2.17 17.01
N HIS A 460 19.60 -1.88 16.35
CA HIS A 460 18.33 -1.58 17.01
C HIS A 460 17.24 -2.55 16.58
N LEU A 461 16.46 -3.03 17.55
CA LEU A 461 15.26 -3.82 17.30
C LEU A 461 14.05 -2.88 17.32
N TYR A 462 13.50 -2.61 16.13
CA TYR A 462 12.26 -1.88 15.94
C TYR A 462 11.06 -2.82 16.05
N TYR A 463 9.94 -2.36 16.61
CA TYR A 463 8.78 -3.22 16.87
C TYR A 463 7.44 -2.48 16.80
N THR A 464 6.36 -3.22 16.50
CA THR A 464 5.01 -2.66 16.24
C THR A 464 3.98 -2.98 17.32
N THR A 465 4.33 -3.78 18.32
CA THR A 465 3.40 -4.31 19.34
C THR A 465 2.80 -3.23 20.24
N ASP A 466 3.47 -2.08 20.36
CA ASP A 466 3.03 -0.90 21.11
C ASP A 466 2.76 0.32 20.20
N ASN A 467 2.48 0.09 18.91
CA ASN A 467 2.01 1.15 18.02
C ASN A 467 0.57 1.55 18.34
N SER A 468 0.20 2.76 17.94
CA SER A 468 -1.17 3.25 18.05
C SER A 468 -2.05 2.79 16.88
N ARG A 469 -3.37 2.59 17.13
CA ARG A 469 -4.37 2.43 16.05
C ARG A 469 -4.57 3.70 15.21
N VAL A 470 -4.11 4.85 15.72
CA VAL A 470 -4.06 6.13 14.99
C VAL A 470 -2.63 6.33 14.46
N TYR A 471 -2.50 6.43 13.14
CA TYR A 471 -1.22 6.60 12.43
C TYR A 471 -0.35 7.70 13.04
N HIS A 472 0.92 7.38 13.31
CA HIS A 472 1.96 8.29 13.86
C HIS A 472 1.56 9.09 15.11
N LYS A 473 0.53 8.67 15.86
CA LYS A 473 0.16 9.28 17.17
C LYS A 473 1.28 9.12 18.21
N GLU A 474 2.13 8.12 18.04
CA GLU A 474 3.24 7.80 18.93
C GLU A 474 4.55 7.75 18.13
N GLU A 475 5.66 8.01 18.80
CA GLU A 475 7.01 7.92 18.23
C GLU A 475 7.39 6.46 17.92
N LEU A 476 8.29 6.28 16.95
CA LEU A 476 8.80 4.97 16.50
C LEU A 476 9.44 4.19 17.66
N LYS A 477 8.94 2.98 17.92
CA LYS A 477 9.39 2.14 19.03
C LYS A 477 10.63 1.33 18.65
N SER A 478 11.68 1.43 19.46
CA SER A 478 12.85 0.56 19.38
C SER A 478 13.56 0.42 20.73
N PHE A 479 14.58 -0.44 20.77
CA PHE A 479 15.66 -0.40 21.74
C PHE A 479 16.95 -0.93 21.09
N GLU A 480 18.10 -0.59 21.70
CA GLU A 480 19.41 -1.09 21.28
C GLU A 480 19.57 -2.57 21.66
N ILE A 481 20.24 -3.33 20.79
CA ILE A 481 20.60 -4.73 21.00
C ILE A 481 22.13 -4.81 21.10
N ASN A 482 22.65 -5.26 22.25
CA ASN A 482 24.08 -5.51 22.41
C ASN A 482 24.57 -6.46 21.30
N PRO A 483 25.77 -6.26 20.72
CA PRO A 483 26.27 -7.10 19.62
C PRO A 483 26.21 -8.62 19.91
N GLU A 484 26.47 -9.02 21.16
CA GLU A 484 26.40 -10.41 21.68
C GLU A 484 25.00 -11.06 21.60
N HIS A 485 23.94 -10.27 21.44
CA HIS A 485 22.55 -10.70 21.35
C HIS A 485 22.01 -10.70 19.90
N THR A 486 22.77 -10.13 18.94
CA THR A 486 22.36 -9.97 17.53
C THR A 486 21.97 -11.31 16.90
N GLU A 487 22.87 -12.29 16.95
CA GLU A 487 22.64 -13.63 16.38
C GLU A 487 21.42 -14.33 16.99
N ALA A 488 21.09 -14.06 18.27
CA ALA A 488 19.96 -14.67 18.94
C ALA A 488 18.62 -14.04 18.55
N VAL A 489 18.59 -12.72 18.35
CA VAL A 489 17.42 -12.04 17.78
C VAL A 489 17.21 -12.48 16.33
N GLU A 490 18.28 -12.60 15.53
CA GLU A 490 18.20 -13.13 14.17
C GLU A 490 17.73 -14.59 14.14
N PHE A 491 18.28 -15.47 14.97
CA PHE A 491 17.85 -16.86 15.11
C PHE A 491 16.35 -16.97 15.42
N LEU A 492 15.86 -16.14 16.32
CA LEU A 492 14.45 -16.08 16.71
C LEU A 492 13.54 -15.57 15.57
N ILE A 493 13.98 -14.53 14.83
CA ILE A 493 13.28 -14.02 13.64
C ILE A 493 13.18 -15.09 12.55
N HIS A 494 14.27 -15.80 12.27
CA HIS A 494 14.31 -16.83 11.24
C HIS A 494 13.61 -18.15 11.64
N SER A 495 13.45 -18.41 12.93
CA SER A 495 12.77 -19.62 13.44
C SER A 495 11.23 -19.56 13.34
N TYR A 496 10.64 -18.36 13.20
CA TYR A 496 9.18 -18.18 13.12
C TYR A 496 8.57 -18.96 11.92
N PRO A 497 7.47 -19.72 12.09
CA PRO A 497 6.52 -19.73 13.21
C PRO A 497 6.78 -20.80 14.28
N THR A 498 7.98 -21.37 14.35
CA THR A 498 8.33 -22.44 15.30
C THR A 498 8.61 -21.87 16.68
N PHE A 499 8.17 -22.56 17.73
CA PHE A 499 8.68 -22.32 19.09
C PHE A 499 10.12 -22.83 19.22
N VAL A 500 10.97 -22.05 19.90
CA VAL A 500 12.36 -22.39 20.21
C VAL A 500 12.59 -22.33 21.72
N THR A 501 13.42 -23.22 22.24
CA THR A 501 13.75 -23.23 23.68
C THR A 501 14.78 -22.13 23.96
N VAL A 502 14.59 -21.32 25.00
CA VAL A 502 15.51 -20.21 25.35
C VAL A 502 16.98 -20.67 25.48
N GLY A 503 17.23 -21.86 26.02
CA GLY A 503 18.57 -22.43 26.11
C GLY A 503 19.28 -22.65 24.77
N SER A 504 18.56 -22.70 23.64
CA SER A 504 19.12 -22.84 22.29
C SER A 504 19.45 -21.51 21.61
N PHE A 505 19.21 -20.36 22.23
CA PHE A 505 19.66 -19.07 21.70
C PHE A 505 21.21 -19.05 21.54
N PRO A 506 21.77 -18.54 20.44
CA PRO A 506 23.21 -18.28 20.32
C PRO A 506 23.59 -17.04 21.14
N CYS A 507 23.90 -17.26 22.42
CA CYS A 507 24.52 -16.29 23.34
C CYS A 507 25.55 -17.04 24.20
N ASP A 508 26.57 -16.33 24.69
CA ASP A 508 27.74 -16.92 25.36
C ASP A 508 27.42 -17.63 26.69
N SER A 509 26.59 -17.05 27.56
CA SER A 509 26.17 -17.70 28.82
C SER A 509 24.69 -18.08 28.82
N ALA A 510 24.31 -18.97 29.74
CA ALA A 510 22.92 -19.34 29.96
C ALA A 510 22.09 -18.24 30.66
N GLY A 511 22.73 -17.24 31.26
CA GLY A 511 22.05 -16.07 31.85
C GLY A 511 21.57 -15.11 30.78
N ASP A 512 22.45 -14.77 29.84
CA ASP A 512 22.20 -13.79 28.77
C ASP A 512 21.00 -14.20 27.90
N LYS A 513 20.87 -15.51 27.61
CA LYS A 513 19.71 -16.08 26.91
C LYS A 513 18.39 -15.80 27.62
N VAL A 514 18.38 -15.93 28.95
CA VAL A 514 17.19 -15.68 29.77
C VAL A 514 16.91 -14.17 29.83
N VAL A 515 17.92 -13.34 30.09
CA VAL A 515 17.78 -11.87 30.12
C VAL A 515 17.26 -11.31 28.80
N LEU A 516 17.77 -11.81 27.66
CA LEU A 516 17.29 -11.44 26.33
C LEU A 516 15.84 -11.88 26.11
N ALA A 517 15.47 -13.09 26.52
CA ALA A 517 14.10 -13.57 26.42
C ALA A 517 13.13 -12.79 27.33
N GLU A 518 13.53 -12.44 28.56
CA GLU A 518 12.76 -11.61 29.48
C GLU A 518 12.54 -10.21 28.90
N LEU A 519 13.59 -9.55 28.39
CA LEU A 519 13.48 -8.25 27.72
C LEU A 519 12.54 -8.29 26.51
N LEU A 520 12.64 -9.33 25.66
CA LEU A 520 11.75 -9.51 24.51
C LEU A 520 10.30 -9.79 24.92
N PHE A 521 10.08 -10.48 26.05
CA PHE A 521 8.75 -10.77 26.59
C PHE A 521 8.11 -9.51 27.21
N GLU A 522 8.87 -8.74 27.99
CA GLU A 522 8.41 -7.46 28.59
C GLU A 522 7.98 -6.44 27.53
N ARG A 523 8.66 -6.40 26.38
CA ARG A 523 8.27 -5.58 25.20
C ARG A 523 7.13 -6.21 24.37
N GLY A 524 6.62 -7.36 24.78
CA GLY A 524 5.57 -8.12 24.09
C GLY A 524 5.96 -8.60 22.70
N ILE A 525 7.25 -8.67 22.36
CA ILE A 525 7.74 -9.09 21.04
C ILE A 525 7.65 -10.62 20.89
N ILE A 526 7.77 -11.34 22.01
CA ILE A 526 7.57 -12.79 22.08
C ILE A 526 6.39 -13.19 22.97
N HIS A 527 5.98 -14.44 22.84
CA HIS A 527 5.09 -15.13 23.76
C HIS A 527 5.60 -16.56 24.02
N THR A 528 5.13 -17.19 25.10
CA THR A 528 5.54 -18.54 25.53
C THR A 528 4.61 -19.63 25.01
N ALA A 529 5.09 -20.88 25.00
CA ALA A 529 4.26 -22.06 24.68
C ALA A 529 3.39 -22.51 25.87
N GLU A 530 3.83 -22.22 27.10
CA GLU A 530 3.13 -22.49 28.36
C GLU A 530 2.86 -21.15 29.06
N LEU A 531 1.80 -21.07 29.87
CA LEU A 531 1.47 -19.84 30.61
C LEU A 531 2.48 -19.59 31.75
N LEU A 532 2.88 -18.33 31.92
CA LEU A 532 3.78 -17.83 32.97
C LEU A 532 2.99 -17.32 34.19
#